data_AF-A0A8C4Q9B2-F1
#
_entry.id   AF-A0A8C4Q9B2-F1
#
_cell.length_a   1.000
_cell.length_b   1.000
_cell.length_c   1.000
_cell.angle_alpha   90.00
_cell.angle_beta   90.00
_cell.angle_gamma   90.00
#
_symmetry.space_group_name_H-M   'P 1'
#
loop_
_entity.id
_entity.type
_entity.pdbx_description
1 polymer ?
#
loop_
_entity_poly.entity_id
_entity_poly.type
_entity_poly.pdbx_seq_one_letter_code
_entity_poly.pdbx_strand_id
1 'polypeptide(L)'
;MVWLSNEARDLHPPNLLNFNSLWLGVVFWGAVVVQNVVVRRPAFKSGIHKQLLLFTAGYVSGYHLSKREDFINATLARDAKEYVGRHPEDFPQPMSRTFAEHLEGYKRIR
;
A
#
# COMPACT_ATOMS: atom_id res chain seq x y z
N MET A 1 -0.87 14.88 -17.68
CA MET A 1 -0.73 13.90 -16.59
C MET A 1 -1.91 12.94 -16.64
N VAL A 2 -1.68 11.70 -17.06
CA VAL A 2 -2.73 10.66 -17.08
C VAL A 2 -2.75 9.98 -15.71
N TRP A 3 -3.93 9.75 -15.13
CA TRP A 3 -4.06 9.12 -13.81
C TRP A 3 -3.48 7.69 -13.76
N LEU A 4 -3.65 6.94 -14.85
CA LEU A 4 -3.08 5.61 -15.02
C LEU A 4 -2.75 5.38 -16.51
N SER A 5 -1.48 5.12 -16.82
CA SER A 5 -1.03 4.89 -18.20
C SER A 5 -1.55 3.56 -18.76
N ASN A 6 -1.60 3.43 -20.09
CA ASN A 6 -2.05 2.17 -20.73
C ASN A 6 -1.17 0.97 -20.33
N GLU A 7 0.13 1.19 -20.10
CA GLU A 7 1.08 0.18 -19.57
C GLU A 7 0.63 -0.41 -18.22
N ALA A 8 -0.14 0.33 -17.42
CA ALA A 8 -0.65 -0.17 -16.14
C ALA A 8 -1.70 -1.28 -16.30
N ARG A 9 -2.18 -1.54 -17.51
CA ARG A 9 -3.08 -2.66 -17.81
C ARG A 9 -2.35 -4.01 -17.82
N ASP A 10 -1.03 -4.00 -18.00
CA ASP A 10 -0.22 -5.21 -18.04
C ASP A 10 0.13 -5.71 -16.64
N LEU A 11 -0.03 -4.87 -15.61
CA LEU A 11 0.10 -5.29 -14.23
C LEU A 11 -1.09 -6.13 -13.78
N HIS A 12 -0.82 -7.10 -12.92
CA HIS A 12 -1.86 -7.84 -12.21
C HIS A 12 -2.73 -6.87 -11.40
N PRO A 13 -4.06 -6.91 -11.55
CA PRO A 13 -4.93 -6.05 -10.78
C PRO A 13 -4.88 -6.43 -9.29
N PRO A 14 -5.08 -5.46 -8.38
CA PRO A 14 -5.18 -5.78 -6.96
C PRO A 14 -6.38 -6.70 -6.72
N ASN A 15 -6.23 -7.61 -5.75
CA ASN A 15 -7.32 -8.50 -5.35
C ASN A 15 -8.54 -7.67 -4.93
N LEU A 16 -9.75 -8.20 -5.16
CA LEU A 16 -10.98 -7.59 -4.67
C LEU A 16 -10.89 -7.42 -3.14
N LEU A 17 -10.47 -8.46 -2.42
CA LEU A 17 -10.27 -8.41 -0.96
C LEU A 17 -8.90 -7.83 -0.58
N ASN A 18 -8.54 -6.66 -1.11
CA ASN A 18 -7.33 -5.94 -0.71
C ASN A 18 -7.51 -5.29 0.66
N PHE A 19 -6.53 -5.48 1.55
CA PHE A 19 -6.47 -4.84 2.86
C PHE A 19 -6.55 -3.31 2.76
N ASN A 20 -5.88 -2.69 1.78
CA ASN A 20 -5.87 -1.24 1.59
C ASN A 20 -7.29 -0.69 1.31
N SER A 21 -8.05 -1.37 0.43
CA SER A 21 -9.42 -1.00 0.10
C SER A 21 -10.37 -1.18 1.30
N LEU A 22 -10.23 -2.31 2.01
CA LEU A 22 -11.01 -2.57 3.22
C LEU A 22 -10.73 -1.53 4.30
N TRP A 23 -9.45 -1.20 4.51
CA TRP A 23 -9.02 -0.22 5.49
C TRP A 23 -9.60 1.17 5.18
N LEU A 24 -9.51 1.63 3.93
CA LEU A 24 -10.11 2.91 3.53
C LEU A 24 -11.64 2.92 3.66
N GLY A 25 -12.30 1.80 3.34
CA GLY A 25 -13.73 1.63 3.60
C GLY A 25 -14.08 1.80 5.09
N VAL A 26 -13.31 1.17 5.98
CA VAL A 26 -13.50 1.28 7.44
C VAL A 26 -13.23 2.71 7.94
N VAL A 27 -12.22 3.40 7.41
CA VAL A 27 -11.93 4.80 7.76
C VAL A 27 -13.11 5.71 7.39
N PHE A 28 -13.64 5.57 6.17
CA PHE A 28 -14.78 6.35 5.71
C PHE A 28 -16.06 6.03 6.49
N TRP A 29 -16.30 4.76 6.78
CA TRP A 29 -17.41 4.34 7.64
C TRP A 29 -17.27 4.92 9.06
N GLY A 30 -16.07 4.84 9.63
CA GLY A 30 -15.74 5.39 10.94
C GLY A 30 -15.98 6.90 11.01
N ALA A 31 -15.69 7.64 9.95
CA ALA A 31 -15.98 9.08 9.87
C ALA A 31 -17.49 9.37 10.04
N VAL A 32 -18.37 8.54 9.46
CA VAL A 32 -19.84 8.67 9.62
C VAL A 32 -20.27 8.34 11.04
N VAL A 33 -19.71 7.29 11.62
CA VAL A 33 -20.00 6.90 13.00
C VAL A 33 -19.60 8.02 13.95
N VAL A 34 -18.42 8.61 13.78
CA VAL A 34 -17.95 9.78 14.54
C VAL A 34 -18.88 10.97 14.32
N GLN A 35 -19.29 11.25 13.08
CA GLN A 35 -20.23 12.33 12.77
C GLN A 35 -21.58 12.12 13.49
N ASN A 36 -22.09 10.90 13.54
CA ASN A 36 -23.31 10.57 14.27
C ASN A 36 -23.15 10.86 15.77
N VAL A 37 -22.00 10.52 16.36
CA VAL A 37 -21.70 10.81 17.77
C VAL A 37 -21.66 12.32 18.03
N VAL A 38 -20.98 13.09 17.17
CA VAL A 38 -20.89 14.56 17.30
C VAL A 38 -22.27 15.22 17.27
N VAL A 39 -23.16 14.73 16.40
CA VAL A 39 -24.55 15.23 16.27
C VAL A 39 -25.50 14.60 17.31
N ARG A 40 -24.98 13.84 18.28
CA ARG A 40 -25.75 13.15 19.34
C ARG A 40 -26.83 12.21 18.80
N ARG A 41 -26.57 11.59 17.65
CA ARG A 41 -27.41 10.54 17.06
C ARG A 41 -26.88 9.16 17.48
N PRO A 42 -27.72 8.10 17.49
CA PRO A 42 -27.26 6.74 17.74
C PRO A 42 -26.15 6.34 16.76
N ALA A 43 -24.93 6.11 17.27
CA ALA A 43 -23.71 5.99 16.47
C ALA A 43 -23.83 4.99 15.31
N PHE A 44 -24.31 3.78 15.61
CA PHE A 44 -24.43 2.69 14.63
C PHE A 44 -25.81 2.57 13.99
N LYS A 45 -26.88 3.03 14.65
CA LYS A 45 -28.25 2.84 14.16
C LYS A 45 -28.72 3.97 13.24
N SER A 46 -28.15 5.17 13.37
CA SER A 46 -28.52 6.33 12.55
C SER A 46 -27.83 6.29 11.19
N GLY A 47 -28.61 6.43 10.12
CA GLY A 47 -28.07 6.68 8.79
C GLY A 47 -27.29 5.52 8.18
N ILE A 48 -27.82 4.29 8.28
CA ILE A 48 -27.22 3.07 7.69
C ILE A 48 -26.92 3.26 6.19
N HIS A 49 -27.79 3.95 5.45
CA HIS A 49 -27.55 4.29 4.05
C HIS A 49 -26.29 5.15 3.84
N LYS A 50 -26.00 6.10 4.75
CA LYS A 50 -24.78 6.93 4.69
C LYS A 50 -23.54 6.13 5.06
N GLN A 51 -23.67 5.28 6.07
CA GLN A 51 -22.60 4.38 6.50
C GLN A 51 -22.19 3.44 5.36
N LEU A 52 -23.17 2.82 4.68
CA LEU A 52 -22.93 1.95 3.53
C LEU A 52 -22.35 2.74 2.35
N LEU A 53 -22.91 3.91 2.04
CA LEU A 53 -22.43 4.76 0.94
C LEU A 53 -20.97 5.20 1.13
N LEU A 54 -20.60 5.62 2.34
CA LEU A 54 -19.22 6.06 2.60
C LEU A 54 -18.25 4.89 2.71
N PHE A 55 -18.68 3.74 3.24
CA PHE A 55 -17.88 2.53 3.16
C PHE A 55 -17.58 2.13 1.71
N THR A 56 -18.59 2.08 0.83
CA THR A 56 -18.40 1.71 -0.57
C THR A 56 -17.57 2.74 -1.33
N ALA A 57 -17.77 4.04 -1.08
CA ALA A 57 -16.94 5.09 -1.64
C ALA A 57 -15.47 4.94 -1.23
N GLY A 58 -15.19 4.76 0.07
CA GLY A 58 -13.83 4.53 0.56
C GLY A 58 -13.19 3.27 -0.02
N TYR A 59 -13.97 2.20 -0.16
CA TYR A 59 -13.51 0.94 -0.74
C TYR A 59 -13.13 1.07 -2.22
N VAL A 60 -13.99 1.71 -3.04
CA VAL A 60 -13.72 1.94 -4.47
C VAL A 60 -12.52 2.86 -4.65
N SER A 61 -12.44 3.95 -3.86
CA SER A 61 -11.27 4.83 -3.86
C SER A 61 -9.99 4.07 -3.50
N GLY A 62 -10.02 3.21 -2.48
CA GLY A 62 -8.87 2.41 -2.08
C GLY A 62 -8.41 1.41 -3.15
N TYR A 63 -9.33 0.82 -3.90
CA TYR A 63 -9.00 -0.06 -5.02
C TYR A 63 -8.22 0.68 -6.12
N HIS A 64 -8.69 1.87 -6.51
CA HIS A 64 -8.03 2.68 -7.53
C HIS A 64 -6.69 3.27 -7.06
N LEU A 65 -6.58 3.61 -5.77
CA LEU A 65 -5.32 4.06 -5.18
C LEU A 65 -4.29 2.93 -5.14
N SER A 66 -4.68 1.73 -4.71
CA SER A 66 -3.79 0.57 -4.69
C SER A 66 -3.29 0.23 -6.10
N LYS A 67 -4.18 0.26 -7.10
CA LYS A 67 -3.79 0.04 -8.50
C LYS A 67 -2.75 1.06 -8.99
N ARG A 68 -2.85 2.31 -8.51
CA ARG A 68 -1.89 3.37 -8.86
C ARG A 68 -0.56 3.19 -8.13
N GLU A 69 -0.61 2.80 -6.86
CA GLU A 69 0.57 2.48 -6.05
C GLU A 69 1.37 1.34 -6.68
N ASP A 70 0.72 0.25 -7.05
CA ASP A 70 1.35 -0.91 -7.72
C ASP A 70 2.04 -0.48 -9.01
N PHE A 71 1.39 0.36 -9.82
CA PHE A 71 1.96 0.88 -11.05
C PHE A 71 3.21 1.74 -10.82
N ILE A 72 3.18 2.63 -9.83
CA ILE A 72 4.33 3.49 -9.49
C ILE A 72 5.50 2.63 -9.01
N ASN A 73 5.24 1.68 -8.11
CA ASN A 73 6.26 0.81 -7.55
C ASN A 73 6.88 -0.10 -8.62
N ALA A 74 6.07 -0.64 -9.53
CA ALA A 74 6.57 -1.45 -10.65
C ALA A 74 7.42 -0.62 -11.62
N THR A 75 7.02 0.62 -11.91
CA THR A 75 7.80 1.53 -12.77
C THR A 75 9.14 1.84 -12.12
N LEU A 76 9.14 2.19 -10.82
CA LEU A 76 10.36 2.45 -10.07
C LEU A 76 11.29 1.24 -10.05
N ALA A 77 10.75 0.04 -9.82
CA ALA A 77 11.53 -1.20 -9.82
C ALA A 77 12.11 -1.53 -11.19
N ARG A 78 11.34 -1.31 -12.27
CA ARG A 78 11.80 -1.47 -13.66
C ARG A 78 12.96 -0.53 -13.95
N ASP A 79 12.80 0.75 -13.66
CA ASP A 79 13.79 1.78 -13.97
C ASP A 79 15.07 1.57 -13.12
N ALA A 80 14.93 1.20 -11.85
CA ALA A 80 16.07 0.85 -10.99
C ALA A 80 16.84 -0.37 -11.52
N LYS A 81 16.12 -1.42 -11.94
CA LYS A 81 16.74 -2.62 -12.51
C LYS A 81 17.46 -2.31 -13.81
N GLU A 82 16.87 -1.48 -14.66
CA GLU A 82 17.48 -1.06 -15.91
C GLU A 82 18.75 -0.23 -15.66
N TYR A 83 18.71 0.69 -14.69
CA TYR A 83 19.86 1.50 -14.31
C TYR A 83 21.03 0.64 -13.81
N VAL A 84 20.77 -0.28 -12.88
CA VAL A 84 21.79 -1.23 -12.37
C VAL A 84 22.34 -2.10 -13.50
N GLY A 85 21.51 -2.52 -14.45
CA GLY A 85 21.94 -3.30 -15.61
C GLY A 85 22.86 -2.53 -16.56
N ARG A 86 22.68 -1.20 -16.68
CA ARG A 86 23.55 -0.34 -17.51
C ARG A 86 24.86 0.04 -16.82
N HIS A 87 24.87 0.08 -15.49
CA HIS A 87 26.00 0.54 -14.68
C HIS A 87 26.49 -0.52 -13.67
N PRO A 88 26.93 -1.70 -14.12
CA PRO A 88 27.45 -2.73 -13.21
C PRO A 88 28.69 -2.26 -12.42
N GLU A 89 29.44 -1.28 -12.92
CA GLU A 89 30.60 -0.67 -12.26
C GLU A 89 30.26 0.06 -10.95
N ASP A 90 29.08 0.67 -10.87
CA ASP A 90 28.63 1.42 -9.69
C ASP A 90 28.07 0.48 -8.61
N PHE A 91 27.72 -0.76 -8.98
CA PHE A 91 27.12 -1.77 -8.11
C PHE A 91 27.98 -3.05 -8.06
N PRO A 92 29.22 -3.00 -7.55
CA PRO A 92 30.04 -4.19 -7.40
C PRO A 92 29.36 -5.18 -6.46
N GLN A 93 29.27 -6.45 -6.85
CA GLN A 93 28.71 -7.50 -5.98
C GLN A 93 29.77 -7.89 -4.95
N PRO A 94 29.65 -7.49 -3.67
CA PRO A 94 30.60 -7.91 -2.66
C PRO A 94 30.50 -9.42 -2.47
N MET A 95 31.64 -10.10 -2.37
CA MET A 95 31.66 -11.51 -1.99
C MET A 95 31.03 -11.65 -0.59
N SER A 96 29.94 -12.41 -0.50
CA SER A 96 29.32 -12.69 0.80
C SER A 96 30.27 -13.54 1.64
N ARG A 97 30.73 -12.98 2.76
CA ARG A 97 31.52 -13.74 3.74
C ARG A 97 30.60 -14.62 4.57
N THR A 98 31.03 -15.84 4.85
CA THR A 98 30.24 -16.75 5.69
C THR A 98 30.35 -16.31 7.15
N PHE A 99 29.33 -16.59 7.98
CA PHE A 99 29.36 -16.30 9.42
C PHE A 99 30.56 -16.91 10.16
N ALA A 100 31.18 -17.95 9.60
CA ALA A 100 32.43 -18.52 10.10
C ALA A 100 33.63 -17.56 9.99
N GLU A 101 33.62 -16.64 9.01
CA GLU A 101 34.67 -15.65 8.76
C GLU A 101 34.39 -14.31 9.47
N HIS A 102 33.12 -14.04 9.81
CA HIS A 102 32.69 -12.81 10.47
C HIS A 102 32.16 -13.10 11.88
N LEU A 103 33.06 -13.10 12.86
CA LEU A 103 32.70 -13.23 14.28
C LEU A 103 32.37 -11.87 14.87
N GLU A 104 31.08 -11.59 15.06
CA GLU A 104 30.64 -10.46 15.86
C GLU A 104 30.81 -10.78 17.36
N GLY A 105 31.25 -9.77 18.13
CA GLY A 105 31.37 -9.91 19.58
C GLY A 105 30.00 -10.07 20.23
N TYR A 106 29.73 -11.21 20.87
CA TYR A 106 28.48 -11.44 21.58
C TYR A 106 28.37 -10.54 22.83
N LYS A 107 27.43 -9.58 22.81
CA LYS A 107 27.11 -8.76 23.97
C LYS A 107 25.88 -9.32 24.68
N ARG A 108 26.08 -9.92 25.85
CA ARG A 108 24.98 -10.38 26.71
C ARG A 108 24.18 -9.19 27.22
N ILE A 109 22.86 -9.25 27.07
CA ILE A 109 21.94 -8.30 27.71
C ILE A 109 21.85 -8.68 29.20
N ARG A 110 22.28 -7.78 30.09
CA ARG A 110 22.15 -7.87 31.55
C ARG A 110 21.11 -6.86 32.02
#